data_AF-A0A315ZCU5-F1
#
_entry.id   AF-A0A315ZCU5-F1
#
_cell.length_a   1.000
_cell.length_b   1.000
_cell.length_c   1.000
_cell.angle_alpha   90.00
_cell.angle_beta   90.00
_cell.angle_gamma   90.00
#
_symmetry.space_group_name_H-M   'P 1'
#
loop_
_entity.id
_entity.type
_entity.pdbx_description
1 polymer ?
#
loop_
_entity_poly.entity_id
_entity_poly.type
_entity_poly.pdbx_seq_one_letter_code
_entity_poly.pdbx_strand_id
1 'polypeptide(L)'
;MIAILSYYFFKLFNWVNLKKPNHQSLHVFVILSYCILMSGLVQACKSSLEIPKIETAVFLGNKANTYSKNPHVSYNMTQKGNKYRIAYKFADHNEQIQTFNTQLNINSVQKAINDFGLPKQLFRPQYVTAGFQSTDNEIKGLTAWEYSAKNKVRPNINKLVKAYRDFAKPIAAFTAKTLGTNATKREIVDFVLKFCQDIPFGVPPSYNQNLHIGGLLTPPHLLVNGYGDCDSKVVLFTSILSFFDEINTVLLYMPNHLGVAIKLPVIENDEFIKIGDEEFVIAEPTGPIRLPLGKKGKEHGPIKEIVSISIGKELQRKTSVEHSEHFIHTGSITFWTDIKDEGEIEVFLNNTQIGKLDISFDQKPECRNINALVVDKEIGYYQLEAKSKKGSIWSGTITVKSNTCKLVRIGH
;
A
#
# COMPACT_ATOMS: atom_id res chain seq x y z
N MET A 1 -27.07 30.21 -4.88
CA MET A 1 -25.94 31.18 -4.88
C MET A 1 -26.01 32.15 -6.08
N ILE A 2 -26.17 31.64 -7.31
CA ILE A 2 -26.29 32.48 -8.53
C ILE A 2 -27.45 33.49 -8.46
N ALA A 3 -28.63 33.08 -7.99
CA ALA A 3 -29.80 33.98 -7.87
C ALA A 3 -29.60 35.13 -6.86
N ILE A 4 -28.83 34.89 -5.78
CA ILE A 4 -28.52 35.91 -4.77
C ILE A 4 -27.53 36.94 -5.36
N LEU A 5 -26.52 36.47 -6.09
CA LEU A 5 -25.55 37.33 -6.75
C LEU A 5 -26.20 38.20 -7.84
N SER A 6 -27.15 37.66 -8.61
CA SER A 6 -27.93 38.44 -9.59
C SER A 6 -28.77 39.55 -8.93
N TYR A 7 -29.35 39.29 -7.76
CA TYR A 7 -30.13 40.28 -7.01
C TYR A 7 -29.26 41.45 -6.50
N TYR A 8 -28.07 41.16 -5.96
CA TYR A 8 -27.15 42.20 -5.51
C TYR A 8 -26.54 42.99 -6.67
N PHE A 9 -26.27 42.34 -7.81
CA PHE A 9 -25.77 43.02 -9.02
C PHE A 9 -26.80 44.02 -9.56
N PHE A 10 -28.08 43.64 -9.58
CA PHE A 10 -29.17 44.52 -10.03
C PHE A 10 -29.36 45.72 -9.09
N LYS A 11 -29.23 45.52 -7.77
CA LYS A 11 -29.26 46.62 -6.78
C LYS A 11 -28.07 47.56 -6.89
N LEU A 12 -26.86 47.04 -7.13
CA LEU A 12 -25.66 47.87 -7.31
C LEU A 12 -25.76 48.73 -8.57
N PHE A 13 -26.29 48.16 -9.66
CA PHE A 13 -26.49 48.87 -10.93
C PHE A 13 -27.51 50.01 -10.79
N ASN A 14 -28.60 49.79 -10.06
CA ASN A 14 -29.61 50.83 -9.78
C ASN A 14 -29.11 51.92 -8.82
N TRP A 15 -28.22 51.60 -7.87
CA TRP A 15 -27.66 52.59 -6.95
C TRP A 15 -26.68 53.55 -7.66
N VAL A 16 -25.90 53.04 -8.62
CA VAL A 16 -24.93 53.84 -9.39
C VAL A 16 -25.60 54.82 -10.36
N ASN A 17 -26.79 54.49 -10.88
CA ASN A 17 -27.53 55.39 -11.78
C ASN A 17 -28.14 56.64 -11.11
N LEU A 18 -28.09 56.75 -9.77
CA LEU A 18 -28.69 57.87 -9.03
C LEU A 18 -27.73 59.01 -8.66
N LYS A 19 -26.43 58.90 -8.99
CA LYS A 19 -25.49 60.01 -8.82
C LYS A 19 -24.56 60.08 -10.02
N LYS A 20 -24.62 61.16 -10.83
CA LYS A 20 -23.72 61.42 -11.96
C LYS A 20 -22.24 61.35 -11.52
N PRO A 21 -21.44 60.36 -11.95
CA PRO A 21 -20.00 60.37 -11.81
C PRO A 21 -19.36 60.59 -13.19
N ASN A 22 -18.17 61.16 -13.22
CA ASN A 22 -17.38 61.32 -14.45
C ASN A 22 -17.22 59.98 -15.19
N HIS A 23 -17.53 59.97 -16.48
CA HIS A 23 -17.65 58.76 -17.31
C HIS A 23 -16.39 57.88 -17.38
N GLN A 24 -15.20 58.39 -17.06
CA GLN A 24 -13.96 57.60 -17.18
C GLN A 24 -13.62 56.73 -15.96
N SER A 25 -13.98 57.14 -14.74
CA SER A 25 -13.69 56.35 -13.52
C SER A 25 -14.67 55.18 -13.33
N LEU A 26 -15.86 55.28 -13.91
CA LEU A 26 -16.91 54.26 -13.82
C LEU A 26 -16.59 53.00 -14.62
N HIS A 27 -16.02 53.16 -15.82
CA HIS A 27 -15.62 52.02 -16.65
C HIS A 27 -14.52 51.19 -15.99
N VAL A 28 -13.55 51.84 -15.34
CA VAL A 28 -12.45 51.14 -14.66
C VAL A 28 -12.96 50.34 -13.46
N PHE A 29 -13.87 50.89 -12.66
CA PHE A 29 -14.44 50.20 -11.50
C PHE A 29 -15.33 49.01 -11.87
N VAL A 30 -16.14 49.13 -12.94
CA VAL A 30 -16.96 48.02 -13.43
C VAL A 30 -16.10 46.91 -14.00
N ILE A 31 -15.04 47.25 -14.75
CA ILE A 31 -14.10 46.26 -15.31
C ILE A 31 -13.29 45.59 -14.18
N LEU A 32 -12.77 46.32 -13.19
CA LEU A 32 -12.05 45.71 -12.06
C LEU A 32 -12.96 44.81 -11.23
N SER A 33 -14.19 45.23 -10.93
CA SER A 33 -15.16 44.43 -10.17
C SER A 33 -15.54 43.15 -10.92
N TYR A 34 -15.72 43.24 -12.25
CA TYR A 34 -15.97 42.08 -13.10
C TYR A 34 -14.76 41.15 -13.17
N CYS A 35 -13.53 41.68 -13.25
CA CYS A 35 -12.30 40.90 -13.21
C CYS A 35 -12.06 40.23 -11.85
N ILE A 36 -12.43 40.87 -10.74
CA ILE A 36 -12.32 40.30 -9.38
C ILE A 36 -13.40 39.23 -9.15
N LEU A 37 -14.63 39.46 -9.61
CA LEU A 37 -15.70 38.45 -9.58
C LEU A 37 -15.37 37.26 -10.48
N MET A 38 -14.83 37.50 -11.69
CA MET A 38 -14.41 36.43 -12.60
C MET A 38 -13.17 35.71 -12.09
N SER A 39 -12.19 36.39 -11.49
CA SER A 39 -11.03 35.72 -10.90
C SER A 39 -11.42 34.94 -9.63
N GLY A 40 -12.32 35.48 -8.81
CA GLY A 40 -12.92 34.78 -7.67
C GLY A 40 -13.75 33.56 -8.08
N LEU A 41 -14.55 33.65 -9.14
CA LEU A 41 -15.29 32.53 -9.73
C LEU A 41 -14.36 31.49 -10.36
N VAL A 42 -13.28 31.90 -11.02
CA VAL A 42 -12.26 31.01 -11.57
C VAL A 42 -11.49 30.31 -10.44
N GLN A 43 -11.16 31.02 -9.36
CA GLN A 43 -10.51 30.44 -8.17
C GLN A 43 -11.45 29.49 -7.43
N ALA A 44 -12.74 29.81 -7.34
CA ALA A 44 -13.79 28.96 -6.76
C ALA A 44 -14.11 27.73 -7.62
N CYS A 45 -14.10 27.85 -8.95
CA CYS A 45 -14.22 26.70 -9.87
C CYS A 45 -12.97 25.82 -9.84
N LYS A 46 -11.77 26.40 -9.68
CA LYS A 46 -10.53 25.63 -9.50
C LYS A 46 -10.47 24.88 -8.17
N SER A 47 -11.08 25.41 -7.11
CA SER A 47 -11.07 24.77 -5.79
C SER A 47 -12.18 23.73 -5.58
N SER A 48 -13.14 23.59 -6.51
CA SER A 48 -14.29 22.68 -6.38
C SER A 48 -14.31 21.52 -7.38
N LEU A 49 -13.25 21.29 -8.14
CA LEU A 49 -13.20 20.35 -9.26
C LEU A 49 -11.89 19.54 -9.24
N GLU A 50 -11.76 18.65 -8.27
CA GLU A 50 -10.62 17.74 -8.18
C GLU A 50 -10.96 16.40 -8.86
N ILE A 51 -10.16 16.00 -9.86
CA ILE A 51 -10.28 14.69 -10.52
C ILE A 51 -9.86 13.61 -9.51
N PRO A 52 -10.65 12.53 -9.31
CA PRO A 52 -10.22 11.44 -8.45
C PRO A 52 -8.94 10.82 -8.98
N LYS A 53 -7.96 10.60 -8.10
CA LYS A 53 -6.72 9.89 -8.40
C LYS A 53 -6.82 8.46 -7.92
N ILE A 54 -6.21 7.52 -8.62
CA ILE A 54 -6.15 6.14 -8.15
C ILE A 54 -4.97 6.00 -7.21
N GLU A 55 -5.25 5.54 -6.00
CA GLU A 55 -4.23 5.08 -5.08
C GLU A 55 -3.93 3.63 -5.41
N THR A 56 -2.85 3.42 -6.14
CA THR A 56 -2.27 2.09 -6.32
C THR A 56 -1.39 1.81 -5.11
N ALA A 57 -1.54 0.65 -4.49
CA ALA A 57 -0.60 0.19 -3.48
C ALA A 57 0.73 -0.27 -4.10
N VAL A 58 0.97 -0.09 -5.41
CA VAL A 58 2.21 -0.47 -6.07
C VAL A 58 2.60 0.56 -7.15
N PHE A 59 3.90 0.81 -7.22
CA PHE A 59 4.66 1.80 -7.98
C PHE A 59 4.27 2.03 -9.47
N LEU A 60 4.36 3.29 -9.87
CA LEU A 60 4.89 3.71 -11.17
C LEU A 60 6.39 3.38 -11.19
N GLY A 61 6.76 2.21 -11.71
CA GLY A 61 8.17 1.84 -11.76
C GLY A 61 8.40 0.48 -12.38
N ASN A 62 8.87 0.49 -13.63
CA ASN A 62 9.38 -0.63 -14.43
C ASN A 62 8.33 -1.59 -15.02
N LYS A 63 8.20 -1.50 -16.36
CA LYS A 63 7.68 -2.56 -17.22
C LYS A 63 8.40 -3.87 -16.87
N ALA A 64 7.65 -4.91 -16.47
CA ALA A 64 8.15 -6.27 -16.52
C ALA A 64 7.35 -7.04 -17.58
N ASN A 65 7.94 -7.22 -18.76
CA ASN A 65 7.49 -8.22 -19.74
C ASN A 65 7.84 -9.65 -19.28
N THR A 66 8.17 -9.88 -18.01
CA THR A 66 8.60 -11.16 -17.46
C THR A 66 7.99 -11.39 -16.07
N TYR A 67 7.19 -12.44 -15.93
CA TYR A 67 6.71 -12.93 -14.64
C TYR A 67 7.85 -13.59 -13.86
N SER A 68 7.87 -13.42 -12.54
CA SER A 68 8.79 -14.14 -11.66
C SER A 68 8.07 -15.36 -11.06
N LYS A 69 8.67 -16.54 -11.15
CA LYS A 69 8.09 -17.79 -10.63
C LYS A 69 9.17 -18.72 -10.11
N ASN A 70 8.82 -19.57 -9.14
CA ASN A 70 9.72 -20.62 -8.68
C ASN A 70 9.89 -21.74 -9.73
N PRO A 71 11.04 -22.43 -9.79
CA PRO A 71 11.32 -23.45 -10.82
C PRO A 71 10.32 -24.62 -10.84
N HIS A 72 9.81 -25.03 -9.67
CA HIS A 72 8.84 -26.13 -9.55
C HIS A 72 7.43 -25.77 -10.02
N VAL A 73 7.18 -24.48 -10.30
CA VAL A 73 5.86 -23.98 -10.67
C VAL A 73 5.57 -24.20 -12.15
N SER A 74 4.48 -24.92 -12.41
CA SER A 74 3.83 -24.98 -13.73
C SER A 74 2.40 -24.47 -13.63
N TYR A 75 2.02 -23.54 -14.49
CA TYR A 75 0.67 -23.02 -14.57
C TYR A 75 0.20 -23.11 -16.02
N ASN A 76 -0.83 -23.92 -16.28
CA ASN A 76 -1.39 -24.10 -17.61
C ASN A 76 -2.89 -23.78 -17.57
N MET A 77 -3.30 -22.83 -18.40
CA MET A 77 -4.69 -22.49 -18.63
C MET A 77 -5.04 -22.78 -20.08
N THR A 78 -6.08 -23.59 -20.29
CA THR A 78 -6.65 -23.87 -21.62
C THR A 78 -8.11 -23.53 -21.66
N GLN A 79 -8.61 -23.19 -22.84
CA GLN A 79 -10.02 -23.02 -23.11
C GLN A 79 -10.56 -24.25 -23.85
N LYS A 80 -11.61 -24.90 -23.31
CA LYS A 80 -12.33 -25.97 -24.01
C LYS A 80 -13.83 -25.80 -23.84
N GLY A 81 -14.52 -25.55 -24.96
CA GLY A 81 -15.94 -25.19 -24.93
C GLY A 81 -16.16 -23.91 -24.12
N ASN A 82 -17.18 -23.89 -23.26
CA ASN A 82 -17.51 -22.74 -22.39
C ASN A 82 -16.79 -22.76 -21.03
N LYS A 83 -15.59 -23.35 -20.94
CA LYS A 83 -14.83 -23.44 -19.70
C LYS A 83 -13.35 -23.10 -19.89
N TYR A 84 -12.81 -22.35 -18.95
CA TYR A 84 -11.38 -22.30 -18.66
C TYR A 84 -11.01 -23.53 -17.83
N ARG A 85 -9.92 -24.19 -18.18
CA ARG A 85 -9.36 -25.33 -17.44
C ARG A 85 -7.98 -24.95 -16.96
N ILE A 86 -7.78 -24.98 -15.65
CA ILE A 86 -6.54 -24.58 -15.00
C ILE A 86 -5.91 -25.82 -14.39
N ALA A 87 -4.64 -26.05 -14.71
CA ALA A 87 -3.77 -27.03 -14.08
C ALA A 87 -2.56 -26.28 -13.50
N TYR A 88 -2.42 -26.32 -12.18
CA TYR A 88 -1.43 -25.57 -11.43
C TYR A 88 -0.64 -26.51 -10.52
N LYS A 89 0.69 -26.50 -10.64
CA LYS A 89 1.62 -27.21 -9.76
C LYS A 89 2.36 -26.22 -8.87
N PHE A 90 2.40 -26.52 -7.58
CA PHE A 90 3.09 -25.75 -6.56
C PHE A 90 3.63 -26.68 -5.47
N ALA A 91 4.52 -26.18 -4.62
CA ALA A 91 4.98 -26.93 -3.45
C ALA A 91 4.18 -26.48 -2.22
N ASP A 92 3.64 -27.40 -1.42
CA ASP A 92 2.97 -27.05 -0.18
C ASP A 92 3.94 -26.70 0.96
N HIS A 93 3.41 -26.46 2.16
CA HIS A 93 4.21 -26.05 3.32
C HIS A 93 5.18 -27.13 3.81
N ASN A 94 5.00 -28.39 3.41
CA ASN A 94 5.91 -29.51 3.67
C ASN A 94 6.79 -29.82 2.44
N GLU A 95 6.88 -28.88 1.49
CA GLU A 95 7.63 -29.00 0.24
C GLU A 95 7.16 -30.13 -0.69
N GLN A 96 5.95 -30.66 -0.47
CA GLN A 96 5.39 -31.68 -1.35
C GLN A 96 4.74 -31.03 -2.57
N ILE A 97 4.99 -31.59 -3.76
CA ILE A 97 4.42 -31.08 -5.00
C ILE A 97 2.94 -31.45 -5.09
N GLN A 98 2.11 -30.41 -5.08
CA GLN A 98 0.67 -30.50 -5.25
C GLN A 98 0.28 -30.16 -6.67
N THR A 99 -0.76 -30.81 -7.20
CA THR A 99 -1.36 -30.47 -8.50
C THR A 99 -2.82 -30.11 -8.32
N PHE A 100 -3.11 -28.82 -8.41
CA PHE A 100 -4.46 -28.27 -8.39
C PHE A 100 -5.04 -28.23 -9.80
N ASN A 101 -6.23 -28.82 -9.97
CA ASN A 101 -6.98 -28.78 -11.22
C ASN A 101 -8.37 -28.21 -10.98
N THR A 102 -8.78 -27.23 -11.78
CA THR A 102 -10.13 -26.66 -11.71
C THR A 102 -10.66 -26.26 -13.08
N GLN A 103 -11.97 -26.01 -13.13
CA GLN A 103 -12.64 -25.47 -14.31
C GLN A 103 -13.53 -24.30 -13.91
N LEU A 104 -13.43 -23.20 -14.63
CA LEU A 104 -14.26 -22.02 -14.44
C LEU A 104 -15.11 -21.77 -15.69
N ASN A 105 -16.38 -21.39 -15.50
CA ASN A 105 -17.24 -21.02 -16.62
C ASN A 105 -16.77 -19.69 -17.23
N ILE A 106 -16.62 -19.65 -18.57
CA ILE A 106 -16.09 -18.46 -19.25
C ILE A 106 -17.02 -17.27 -19.08
N ASN A 107 -18.33 -17.45 -19.24
CA ASN A 107 -19.29 -16.35 -19.10
C ASN A 107 -19.27 -15.76 -17.70
N SER A 108 -19.19 -16.61 -16.66
CA SER A 108 -19.09 -16.14 -15.27
C SER A 108 -17.78 -15.38 -15.02
N VAL A 109 -16.65 -15.88 -15.53
CA VAL A 109 -15.34 -15.22 -15.39
C VAL A 109 -15.31 -13.89 -16.15
N GLN A 110 -15.78 -13.87 -17.41
CA GLN A 110 -15.80 -12.66 -18.22
C GLN A 110 -16.74 -11.61 -17.65
N LYS A 111 -17.90 -12.02 -17.14
CA LYS A 111 -18.78 -11.12 -16.39
C LYS A 111 -18.06 -10.51 -15.18
N ALA A 112 -17.41 -11.35 -14.37
CA ALA A 112 -16.65 -10.90 -13.20
C ALA A 112 -15.51 -9.92 -13.55
N ILE A 113 -14.81 -10.16 -14.67
CA ILE A 113 -13.76 -9.30 -15.19
C ILE A 113 -14.33 -7.96 -15.67
N ASN A 114 -15.46 -7.97 -16.39
CA ASN A 114 -16.08 -6.79 -16.96
C ASN A 114 -16.83 -5.94 -15.92
N ASP A 115 -17.31 -6.57 -14.85
CA ASP A 115 -17.93 -5.87 -13.71
C ASP A 115 -16.87 -5.16 -12.84
N PHE A 116 -15.58 -5.51 -12.99
CA PHE A 116 -14.49 -4.88 -12.25
C PHE A 116 -13.81 -3.76 -13.05
N GLY A 117 -13.85 -2.57 -12.48
CA GLY A 117 -13.05 -1.43 -12.93
C GLY A 117 -13.86 -0.14 -13.00
N LEU A 118 -13.16 0.96 -13.15
CA LEU A 118 -13.75 2.30 -13.25
C LEU A 118 -13.66 2.80 -14.70
N PRO A 119 -14.74 3.33 -15.31
CA PRO A 119 -14.65 3.88 -16.66
C PRO A 119 -13.52 4.92 -16.78
N LYS A 120 -12.66 4.77 -17.80
CA LYS A 120 -11.50 5.66 -18.02
C LYS A 120 -11.86 7.14 -18.11
N GLN A 121 -13.10 7.45 -18.48
CA GLN A 121 -13.61 8.82 -18.59
C GLN A 121 -13.63 9.55 -17.23
N LEU A 122 -13.77 8.84 -16.11
CA LEU A 122 -13.73 9.41 -14.75
C LEU A 122 -12.38 10.07 -14.40
N PHE A 123 -11.32 9.74 -15.14
CA PHE A 123 -9.96 10.22 -14.88
C PHE A 123 -9.47 11.27 -15.89
N ARG A 124 -10.36 11.79 -16.77
CA ARG A 124 -10.00 12.77 -17.80
C ARG A 124 -10.26 14.22 -17.33
N PRO A 125 -9.29 15.15 -17.47
CA PRO A 125 -9.45 16.54 -17.03
C PRO A 125 -10.62 17.30 -17.65
N GLN A 126 -10.93 17.00 -18.91
CA GLN A 126 -11.94 17.71 -19.72
C GLN A 126 -13.41 17.32 -19.41
N TYR A 127 -13.64 16.33 -18.56
CA TYR A 127 -15.00 15.88 -18.17
C TYR A 127 -15.45 16.43 -16.82
N VAL A 128 -14.62 17.25 -16.18
CA VAL A 128 -14.93 17.90 -14.90
C VAL A 128 -15.63 19.26 -15.13
N THR A 129 -15.75 19.72 -16.37
CA THR A 129 -16.45 20.95 -16.73
C THR A 129 -17.96 20.75 -16.86
N ALA A 130 -18.71 21.51 -16.05
CA ALA A 130 -20.16 21.68 -16.06
C ALA A 130 -21.00 20.43 -15.70
N GLY A 131 -21.12 20.16 -14.41
CA GLY A 131 -22.19 19.30 -13.87
C GLY A 131 -21.80 17.85 -13.57
N PHE A 132 -20.61 17.41 -13.97
CA PHE A 132 -20.06 16.11 -13.54
C PHE A 132 -19.41 16.25 -12.15
N GLN A 133 -20.23 16.55 -11.14
CA GLN A 133 -20.00 15.87 -9.87
C GLN A 133 -20.20 14.41 -10.24
N SER A 134 -19.14 13.58 -10.25
CA SER A 134 -19.35 12.14 -10.16
C SER A 134 -20.23 11.99 -8.94
N THR A 135 -21.55 11.86 -9.15
CA THR A 135 -22.44 11.83 -8.01
C THR A 135 -21.91 10.69 -7.19
N ASP A 136 -21.76 10.92 -5.91
CA ASP A 136 -21.31 9.93 -4.97
C ASP A 136 -21.97 8.56 -5.23
N ASN A 137 -23.18 8.53 -5.82
CA ASN A 137 -23.93 7.36 -6.28
C ASN A 137 -23.33 6.55 -7.44
N GLU A 138 -22.57 7.12 -8.37
CA GLU A 138 -21.91 6.36 -9.45
C GLU A 138 -20.70 5.58 -8.91
N ILE A 139 -19.92 6.15 -7.97
CA ILE A 139 -18.82 5.45 -7.30
C ILE A 139 -19.34 4.61 -6.10
N LYS A 140 -20.41 5.03 -5.42
CA LYS A 140 -21.10 4.22 -4.38
C LYS A 140 -21.88 3.04 -4.98
N GLY A 141 -22.25 3.10 -6.27
CA GLY A 141 -22.79 1.97 -7.04
C GLY A 141 -21.74 0.97 -7.50
N LEU A 142 -20.45 1.34 -7.47
CA LEU A 142 -19.32 0.47 -7.81
C LEU A 142 -18.93 -0.30 -6.55
N THR A 143 -19.58 -1.44 -6.38
CA THR A 143 -19.44 -2.35 -5.24
C THR A 143 -18.01 -2.81 -4.94
N ALA A 144 -17.01 -2.52 -5.78
CA ALA A 144 -15.62 -2.97 -5.62
C ALA A 144 -14.61 -1.85 -5.28
N TRP A 145 -15.04 -0.58 -5.14
CA TRP A 145 -14.14 0.57 -4.96
C TRP A 145 -14.52 1.40 -3.72
N GLU A 146 -13.55 2.17 -3.20
CA GLU A 146 -13.74 3.11 -2.10
C GLU A 146 -12.83 4.33 -2.22
N TYR A 147 -13.21 5.42 -1.56
CA TYR A 147 -12.32 6.55 -1.33
C TYR A 147 -11.40 6.28 -0.15
N SER A 148 -10.10 6.43 -0.35
CA SER A 148 -9.09 6.38 0.72
C SER A 148 -8.72 7.76 1.26
N ALA A 149 -8.90 8.80 0.45
CA ALA A 149 -8.76 10.20 0.85
C ALA A 149 -9.70 11.09 0.01
N LYS A 150 -9.75 12.39 0.33
CA LYS A 150 -10.69 13.38 -0.23
C LYS A 150 -10.84 13.33 -1.76
N ASN A 151 -9.81 12.90 -2.51
CA ASN A 151 -9.86 12.66 -3.96
C ASN A 151 -8.98 11.48 -4.39
N LYS A 152 -8.86 10.45 -3.56
CA LYS A 152 -8.15 9.22 -3.90
C LYS A 152 -9.09 8.03 -3.81
N VAL A 153 -9.12 7.19 -4.84
CA VAL A 153 -9.89 5.95 -4.88
C VAL A 153 -8.98 4.73 -4.95
N ARG A 154 -9.36 3.65 -4.29
CA ARG A 154 -8.67 2.35 -4.33
C ARG A 154 -9.69 1.21 -4.40
N PRO A 155 -9.26 0.00 -4.80
CA PRO A 155 -10.10 -1.18 -4.68
C PRO A 155 -10.46 -1.46 -3.21
N ASN A 156 -11.75 -1.69 -2.92
CA ASN A 156 -12.21 -2.11 -1.61
C ASN A 156 -12.04 -3.62 -1.49
N ILE A 157 -10.94 -4.05 -0.86
CA ILE A 157 -10.57 -5.47 -0.72
C ILE A 157 -11.65 -6.28 -0.01
N ASN A 158 -12.31 -5.72 1.02
CA ASN A 158 -13.41 -6.38 1.73
C ASN A 158 -14.56 -6.76 0.79
N LYS A 159 -15.00 -5.80 -0.03
CA LYS A 159 -16.08 -6.04 -0.98
C LYS A 159 -15.63 -6.94 -2.13
N LEU A 160 -14.37 -6.85 -2.58
CA LEU A 160 -13.79 -7.76 -3.57
C LEU A 160 -13.81 -9.21 -3.08
N VAL A 161 -13.36 -9.46 -1.85
CA VAL A 161 -13.41 -10.79 -1.24
C VAL A 161 -14.84 -11.31 -1.22
N LYS A 162 -15.80 -10.50 -0.76
CA LYS A 162 -17.21 -10.88 -0.74
C LYS A 162 -17.76 -11.19 -2.16
N ALA A 163 -17.41 -10.36 -3.14
CA ALA A 163 -17.91 -10.48 -4.51
C ALA A 163 -17.31 -11.68 -5.27
N TYR A 164 -16.06 -12.03 -5.00
CA TYR A 164 -15.31 -13.01 -5.79
C TYR A 164 -14.96 -14.30 -5.04
N ARG A 165 -15.32 -14.46 -3.76
CA ARG A 165 -14.99 -15.65 -2.97
C ARG A 165 -15.43 -16.96 -3.61
N ASP A 166 -16.54 -17.00 -4.34
CA ASP A 166 -17.02 -18.25 -4.94
C ASP A 166 -16.07 -18.81 -6.01
N PHE A 167 -15.24 -17.97 -6.63
CA PHE A 167 -14.17 -18.41 -7.52
C PHE A 167 -13.00 -19.07 -6.77
N ALA A 168 -12.84 -18.78 -5.47
CA ALA A 168 -11.86 -19.41 -4.59
C ALA A 168 -12.36 -20.71 -3.94
N LYS A 169 -13.67 -21.00 -3.99
CA LYS A 169 -14.27 -22.21 -3.42
C LYS A 169 -13.60 -23.53 -3.85
N PRO A 170 -13.23 -23.73 -5.14
CA PRO A 170 -12.54 -24.95 -5.55
C PRO A 170 -11.17 -25.11 -4.89
N ILE A 171 -10.49 -24.00 -4.59
CA ILE A 171 -9.18 -23.99 -3.93
C ILE A 171 -9.35 -24.33 -2.45
N ALA A 172 -10.34 -23.73 -1.77
CA ALA A 172 -10.65 -24.08 -0.38
C ALA A 172 -11.03 -25.56 -0.23
N ALA A 173 -11.84 -26.09 -1.16
CA ALA A 173 -12.18 -27.52 -1.18
C ALA A 173 -10.95 -28.42 -1.44
N PHE A 174 -10.05 -27.98 -2.31
CA PHE A 174 -8.77 -28.68 -2.55
C PHE A 174 -7.91 -28.69 -1.29
N THR A 175 -7.73 -27.55 -0.62
CA THR A 175 -7.00 -27.44 0.66
C THR A 175 -7.57 -28.38 1.72
N ALA A 176 -8.89 -28.33 1.96
CA ALA A 176 -9.54 -29.19 2.96
C ALA A 176 -9.37 -30.69 2.64
N LYS A 177 -9.45 -31.06 1.35
CA LYS A 177 -9.24 -32.44 0.90
C LYS A 177 -7.79 -32.89 1.12
N THR A 178 -6.82 -32.04 0.80
CA THR A 178 -5.39 -32.39 0.88
C THR A 178 -4.91 -32.52 2.32
N LEU A 179 -5.34 -31.62 3.20
CA LEU A 179 -4.92 -31.64 4.60
C LEU A 179 -5.73 -32.60 5.47
N GLY A 180 -6.95 -32.96 5.04
CA GLY A 180 -7.86 -33.78 5.80
C GLY A 180 -8.58 -33.01 6.92
N THR A 181 -9.44 -33.71 7.66
CA THR A 181 -10.35 -33.10 8.66
C THR A 181 -9.69 -32.66 9.95
N ASN A 182 -8.48 -33.15 10.23
CA ASN A 182 -7.76 -32.87 11.49
C ASN A 182 -6.75 -31.74 11.35
N ALA A 183 -6.70 -31.07 10.20
CA ALA A 183 -5.78 -29.98 9.93
C ALA A 183 -6.02 -28.81 10.89
N THR A 184 -4.94 -28.32 11.49
CA THR A 184 -4.97 -27.11 12.31
C THR A 184 -5.19 -25.87 11.44
N LYS A 185 -5.69 -24.79 12.04
CA LYS A 185 -5.82 -23.49 11.34
C LYS A 185 -4.49 -22.99 10.80
N ARG A 186 -3.39 -23.25 11.52
CA ARG A 186 -2.03 -22.88 11.09
C ARG A 186 -1.62 -23.62 9.82
N GLU A 187 -1.83 -24.94 9.76
CA GLU A 187 -1.56 -25.75 8.56
C GLU A 187 -2.42 -25.33 7.36
N ILE A 188 -3.70 -25.00 7.59
CA ILE A 188 -4.59 -24.46 6.55
C ILE A 188 -4.01 -23.16 5.99
N VAL A 189 -3.67 -22.21 6.87
CA VAL A 189 -3.12 -20.91 6.47
C VAL A 189 -1.80 -21.08 5.73
N ASP A 190 -0.86 -21.88 6.25
CA ASP A 190 0.43 -22.13 5.60
C ASP A 190 0.27 -22.81 4.23
N PHE A 191 -0.64 -23.77 4.09
CA PHE A 191 -0.93 -24.40 2.80
C PHE A 191 -1.44 -23.38 1.77
N VAL A 192 -2.42 -22.57 2.17
CA VAL A 192 -3.00 -21.52 1.30
C VAL A 192 -1.95 -20.45 1.00
N LEU A 193 -1.07 -20.15 1.95
CA LEU A 193 0.04 -19.22 1.77
C LEU A 193 0.98 -19.70 0.68
N LYS A 194 1.39 -20.98 0.72
CA LYS A 194 2.23 -21.56 -0.33
C LYS A 194 1.53 -21.63 -1.67
N PHE A 195 0.23 -21.93 -1.70
CA PHE A 195 -0.57 -21.88 -2.92
C PHE A 195 -0.48 -20.49 -3.58
N CYS A 196 -0.66 -19.41 -2.82
CA CYS A 196 -0.62 -18.04 -3.34
C CYS A 196 0.80 -17.52 -3.66
N GLN A 197 1.80 -17.84 -2.82
CA GLN A 197 3.19 -17.44 -3.03
C GLN A 197 3.76 -18.01 -4.32
N ASP A 198 3.42 -19.25 -4.67
CA ASP A 198 3.91 -19.93 -5.87
C ASP A 198 3.17 -19.50 -7.16
N ILE A 199 2.06 -18.76 -7.07
CA ILE A 199 1.46 -18.14 -8.27
C ILE A 199 2.50 -17.17 -8.84
N PRO A 200 2.79 -17.18 -10.15
CA PRO A 200 3.74 -16.24 -10.74
C PRO A 200 3.46 -14.78 -10.33
N PHE A 201 4.50 -14.08 -9.90
CA PHE A 201 4.42 -12.65 -9.60
C PHE A 201 4.51 -11.83 -10.88
N GLY A 202 3.59 -10.89 -11.05
CA GLY A 202 3.60 -9.95 -12.16
C GLY A 202 2.70 -8.76 -11.90
N VAL A 203 3.15 -7.57 -12.31
CA VAL A 203 2.39 -6.33 -12.15
C VAL A 203 1.25 -6.29 -13.18
N PRO A 204 -0.02 -6.24 -12.76
CA PRO A 204 -1.15 -6.14 -13.67
C PRO A 204 -1.16 -4.81 -14.45
N PRO A 205 -1.76 -4.79 -15.65
CA PRO A 205 -1.94 -3.52 -16.36
C PRO A 205 -2.88 -2.60 -15.58
N SER A 206 -2.72 -1.28 -15.74
CA SER A 206 -3.65 -0.32 -15.11
C SER A 206 -5.05 -0.36 -15.73
N TYR A 207 -5.18 -0.89 -16.96
CA TYR A 207 -6.42 -0.91 -17.73
C TYR A 207 -6.74 -2.30 -18.26
N ASN A 208 -8.04 -2.60 -18.29
CA ASN A 208 -8.62 -3.65 -19.11
C ASN A 208 -9.64 -3.01 -20.05
N GLN A 209 -9.33 -2.96 -21.34
CA GLN A 209 -10.11 -2.21 -22.34
C GLN A 209 -10.33 -0.74 -21.91
N ASN A 210 -11.59 -0.32 -21.71
CA ASN A 210 -11.96 1.03 -21.31
C ASN A 210 -12.12 1.20 -19.79
N LEU A 211 -11.83 0.16 -19.01
CA LEU A 211 -11.95 0.15 -17.56
C LEU A 211 -10.57 0.26 -16.92
N HIS A 212 -10.44 1.14 -15.94
CA HIS A 212 -9.29 1.23 -15.06
C HIS A 212 -9.44 0.20 -13.94
N ILE A 213 -8.50 -0.74 -13.84
CA ILE A 213 -8.53 -1.84 -12.87
C ILE A 213 -7.59 -1.62 -11.68
N GLY A 214 -6.85 -0.51 -11.68
CA GLY A 214 -6.08 -0.08 -10.51
C GLY A 214 -4.81 -0.89 -10.28
N GLY A 215 -4.36 -1.64 -11.29
CA GLY A 215 -3.25 -2.57 -11.15
C GLY A 215 -3.63 -3.83 -10.38
N LEU A 216 -4.92 -4.15 -10.20
CA LEU A 216 -5.38 -5.34 -9.48
C LEU A 216 -6.08 -6.33 -10.44
N LEU A 217 -5.76 -7.61 -10.32
CA LEU A 217 -6.52 -8.71 -10.92
C LEU A 217 -7.42 -9.33 -9.86
N THR A 218 -8.73 -9.35 -10.11
CA THR A 218 -9.69 -10.07 -9.24
C THR A 218 -9.37 -11.57 -9.25
N PRO A 219 -9.79 -12.36 -8.23
CA PRO A 219 -9.53 -13.79 -8.17
C PRO A 219 -9.80 -14.55 -9.49
N PRO A 220 -10.96 -14.41 -10.16
CA PRO A 220 -11.16 -15.08 -11.44
C PRO A 220 -10.21 -14.60 -12.55
N HIS A 221 -9.86 -13.31 -12.58
CA HIS A 221 -8.94 -12.74 -13.56
C HIS A 221 -7.51 -13.25 -13.35
N LEU A 222 -7.03 -13.24 -12.11
CA LEU A 222 -5.74 -13.81 -11.71
C LEU A 222 -5.67 -15.30 -12.07
N LEU A 223 -6.72 -16.07 -11.77
CA LEU A 223 -6.73 -17.51 -12.02
C LEU A 223 -6.67 -17.87 -13.51
N VAL A 224 -7.30 -17.10 -14.39
CA VAL A 224 -7.21 -17.38 -15.85
C VAL A 224 -5.92 -16.85 -16.47
N ASN A 225 -5.32 -15.81 -15.91
CA ASN A 225 -4.05 -15.26 -16.39
C ASN A 225 -2.83 -16.00 -15.83
N GLY A 226 -2.96 -16.62 -14.65
CA GLY A 226 -1.89 -17.36 -14.00
C GLY A 226 -0.79 -16.51 -13.39
N TYR A 227 -1.07 -15.25 -13.06
CA TYR A 227 -0.15 -14.36 -12.35
C TYR A 227 -0.90 -13.27 -11.58
N GLY A 228 -0.24 -12.65 -10.61
CA GLY A 228 -0.73 -11.46 -9.92
C GLY A 228 0.34 -10.80 -9.04
N ASP A 229 0.09 -9.58 -8.59
CA ASP A 229 0.92 -8.85 -7.63
C ASP A 229 0.44 -9.02 -6.18
N CYS A 230 0.97 -8.23 -5.24
CA CYS A 230 0.59 -8.31 -3.82
C CYS A 230 -0.91 -8.12 -3.62
N ASP A 231 -1.49 -7.10 -4.25
CA ASP A 231 -2.90 -6.76 -4.08
C ASP A 231 -3.80 -7.90 -4.57
N SER A 232 -3.52 -8.39 -5.78
CA SER A 232 -4.29 -9.47 -6.40
C SER A 232 -4.20 -10.78 -5.59
N LYS A 233 -3.01 -11.09 -5.08
CA LYS A 233 -2.77 -12.30 -4.28
C LYS A 233 -3.36 -12.22 -2.88
N VAL A 234 -3.37 -11.04 -2.25
CA VAL A 234 -4.07 -10.82 -0.98
C VAL A 234 -5.57 -11.04 -1.13
N VAL A 235 -6.20 -10.52 -2.19
CA VAL A 235 -7.63 -10.75 -2.43
C VAL A 235 -7.92 -12.25 -2.62
N LEU A 236 -7.09 -12.97 -3.37
CA LEU A 236 -7.26 -14.41 -3.55
C LEU A 236 -7.06 -15.18 -2.23
N PHE A 237 -5.97 -14.90 -1.51
CA PHE A 237 -5.63 -15.55 -0.24
C PHE A 237 -6.76 -15.41 0.78
N THR A 238 -7.22 -14.17 1.01
CA THR A 238 -8.33 -13.88 1.92
C THR A 238 -9.66 -14.48 1.45
N SER A 239 -9.89 -14.55 0.14
CA SER A 239 -11.06 -15.23 -0.43
C SER A 239 -11.06 -16.74 -0.16
N ILE A 240 -9.90 -17.40 -0.20
CA ILE A 240 -9.77 -18.82 0.12
C ILE A 240 -10.01 -19.04 1.62
N LEU A 241 -9.34 -18.24 2.48
CA LEU A 241 -9.48 -18.36 3.93
C LEU A 241 -10.92 -18.11 4.41
N SER A 242 -11.72 -17.34 3.67
CA SER A 242 -13.14 -17.11 3.98
C SER A 242 -14.05 -18.34 4.03
N PHE A 243 -13.56 -19.50 3.61
CA PHE A 243 -14.31 -20.76 3.67
C PHE A 243 -13.97 -21.61 4.89
N PHE A 244 -12.99 -21.18 5.70
CA PHE A 244 -12.57 -21.89 6.90
C PHE A 244 -13.03 -21.12 8.12
N ASP A 245 -13.67 -21.83 9.04
CA ASP A 245 -14.25 -21.21 10.23
C ASP A 245 -13.18 -20.61 11.14
N GLU A 246 -13.51 -19.47 11.75
CA GLU A 246 -12.69 -18.80 12.77
C GLU A 246 -11.26 -18.45 12.33
N ILE A 247 -11.04 -18.20 11.04
CA ILE A 247 -9.81 -17.61 10.51
C ILE A 247 -10.04 -16.12 10.27
N ASN A 248 -9.89 -15.31 11.33
CA ASN A 248 -10.05 -13.87 11.23
C ASN A 248 -8.81 -13.26 10.58
N THR A 249 -9.00 -12.51 9.50
CA THR A 249 -7.92 -11.88 8.74
C THR A 249 -8.03 -10.36 8.81
N VAL A 250 -6.90 -9.68 8.94
CA VAL A 250 -6.79 -8.23 8.79
C VAL A 250 -5.84 -7.90 7.65
N LEU A 251 -6.14 -6.82 6.93
CA LEU A 251 -5.30 -6.25 5.90
C LEU A 251 -4.33 -5.26 6.51
N LEU A 252 -3.09 -5.27 6.02
CA LEU A 252 -2.02 -4.38 6.45
C LEU A 252 -1.58 -3.53 5.26
N TYR A 253 -2.06 -2.29 5.21
CA TYR A 253 -1.65 -1.35 4.18
C TYR A 253 -0.31 -0.73 4.56
N MET A 254 0.69 -0.93 3.71
CA MET A 254 2.03 -0.37 3.85
C MET A 254 2.37 0.44 2.59
N PRO A 255 3.35 1.37 2.66
CA PRO A 255 3.83 2.03 1.47
C PRO A 255 4.29 1.01 0.45
N ASN A 256 3.68 1.04 -0.73
CA ASN A 256 4.00 0.17 -1.86
C ASN A 256 3.78 -1.34 -1.63
N HIS A 257 2.97 -1.73 -0.62
CA HIS A 257 2.70 -3.13 -0.33
C HIS A 257 1.38 -3.34 0.41
N LEU A 258 0.68 -4.43 0.10
CA LEU A 258 -0.47 -4.91 0.86
C LEU A 258 -0.13 -6.28 1.45
N GLY A 259 -0.14 -6.35 2.78
CA GLY A 259 0.03 -7.60 3.52
C GLY A 259 -1.24 -8.01 4.26
N VAL A 260 -1.17 -9.12 4.99
CA VAL A 260 -2.24 -9.57 5.88
C VAL A 260 -1.70 -10.12 7.19
N ALA A 261 -2.54 -10.17 8.21
CA ALA A 261 -2.27 -10.92 9.43
C ALA A 261 -3.51 -11.73 9.85
N ILE A 262 -3.27 -12.90 10.44
CA ILE A 262 -4.30 -13.86 10.81
C ILE A 262 -4.36 -14.00 12.32
N LYS A 263 -5.56 -13.94 12.89
CA LYS A 263 -5.77 -14.18 14.32
C LYS A 263 -5.48 -15.65 14.65
N LEU A 264 -4.31 -15.91 15.20
CA LEU A 264 -3.82 -17.23 15.59
C LEU A 264 -3.01 -17.11 16.87
N PRO A 265 -2.89 -18.19 17.67
CA PRO A 265 -1.90 -18.24 18.73
C PRO A 265 -0.50 -17.98 18.15
N VAL A 266 0.19 -17.02 18.74
CA VAL A 266 1.59 -16.69 18.43
C VAL A 266 2.47 -17.80 18.98
N ILE A 267 3.36 -18.33 18.13
CA ILE A 267 4.38 -19.29 18.52
C ILE A 267 5.77 -18.66 18.47
N GLU A 268 6.77 -19.40 18.94
CA GLU A 268 8.15 -18.92 18.96
C GLU A 268 8.59 -18.45 17.56
N ASN A 269 9.18 -17.26 17.50
CA ASN A 269 9.67 -16.61 16.29
C ASN A 269 8.59 -16.11 15.31
N ASP A 270 7.31 -16.17 15.63
CA ASP A 270 6.29 -15.47 14.82
C ASP A 270 6.49 -13.96 14.89
N GLU A 271 6.41 -13.33 13.72
CA GLU A 271 6.10 -11.92 13.59
C GLU A 271 4.58 -11.75 13.66
N PHE A 272 4.14 -10.81 14.49
CA PHE A 272 2.72 -10.58 14.74
C PHE A 272 2.47 -9.10 15.06
N ILE A 273 1.20 -8.72 15.04
CA ILE A 273 0.70 -7.42 15.50
C ILE A 273 -0.37 -7.65 16.58
N LYS A 274 -0.59 -6.66 17.45
CA LYS A 274 -1.74 -6.62 18.36
C LYS A 274 -2.76 -5.61 17.90
N ILE A 275 -4.03 -5.97 18.07
CA ILE A 275 -5.18 -5.10 17.86
C ILE A 275 -6.03 -5.23 19.13
N GLY A 276 -5.85 -4.28 20.06
CA GLY A 276 -6.31 -4.46 21.44
C GLY A 276 -5.60 -5.64 22.10
N ASP A 277 -6.36 -6.52 22.75
CA ASP A 277 -5.81 -7.72 23.41
C ASP A 277 -5.64 -8.91 22.45
N GLU A 278 -5.98 -8.75 21.17
CA GLU A 278 -5.93 -9.83 20.18
C GLU A 278 -4.63 -9.80 19.38
N GLU A 279 -3.98 -10.95 19.27
CA GLU A 279 -2.76 -11.14 18.48
C GLU A 279 -3.08 -11.68 17.07
N PHE A 280 -2.40 -11.12 16.08
CA PHE A 280 -2.52 -11.49 14.67
C PHE A 280 -1.15 -11.77 14.07
N VAL A 281 -0.91 -13.00 13.64
CA VAL A 281 0.34 -13.48 13.05
C VAL A 281 0.44 -13.02 11.59
N ILE A 282 1.58 -12.42 11.20
CA ILE A 282 1.81 -11.92 9.84
C ILE A 282 1.79 -13.07 8.83
N ALA A 283 1.10 -12.90 7.71
CA ALA A 283 1.15 -13.81 6.57
C ALA A 283 1.40 -13.03 5.28
N GLU A 284 2.42 -13.44 4.50
CA GLU A 284 2.86 -12.74 3.29
C GLU A 284 2.54 -13.53 2.01
N PRO A 285 1.39 -13.30 1.34
CA PRO A 285 0.97 -14.12 0.20
C PRO A 285 1.64 -13.76 -1.14
N THR A 286 2.42 -12.68 -1.20
CA THR A 286 2.87 -12.06 -2.47
C THR A 286 3.84 -12.92 -3.27
N GLY A 287 4.69 -13.73 -2.62
CA GLY A 287 5.72 -14.50 -3.30
C GLY A 287 6.64 -13.64 -4.19
N PRO A 288 7.46 -14.24 -5.08
CA PRO A 288 7.72 -15.67 -5.24
C PRO A 288 8.57 -16.25 -4.09
N ILE A 289 9.14 -15.41 -3.23
CA ILE A 289 9.82 -15.86 -2.01
C ILE A 289 8.80 -16.60 -1.14
N ARG A 290 9.12 -17.85 -0.78
CA ARG A 290 8.22 -18.71 -0.01
C ARG A 290 8.40 -18.50 1.50
N LEU A 291 7.91 -17.38 2.03
CA LEU A 291 7.95 -17.12 3.47
C LEU A 291 6.97 -18.02 4.25
N PRO A 292 7.35 -18.62 5.38
CA PRO A 292 6.40 -19.30 6.25
C PRO A 292 5.47 -18.29 6.94
N LEU A 293 4.33 -18.75 7.45
CA LEU A 293 3.50 -17.95 8.34
C LEU A 293 4.33 -17.44 9.54
N GLY A 294 4.06 -16.20 9.97
CA GLY A 294 4.81 -15.53 11.01
C GLY A 294 6.13 -14.93 10.53
N LYS A 295 6.34 -14.76 9.22
CA LYS A 295 7.51 -14.05 8.67
C LYS A 295 7.07 -12.98 7.68
N LYS A 296 7.78 -11.84 7.68
CA LYS A 296 7.58 -10.76 6.70
C LYS A 296 8.77 -10.63 5.74
N GLY A 297 8.55 -9.99 4.59
CA GLY A 297 9.62 -9.58 3.69
C GLY A 297 10.45 -8.41 4.26
N LYS A 298 11.72 -8.31 3.88
CA LYS A 298 12.66 -7.27 4.37
C LYS A 298 12.32 -5.85 3.92
N GLU A 299 11.50 -5.68 2.90
CA GLU A 299 11.33 -4.41 2.16
C GLU A 299 10.02 -3.68 2.48
N HIS A 300 9.30 -4.08 3.53
CA HIS A 300 8.03 -3.46 3.87
C HIS A 300 8.22 -2.19 4.72
N GLY A 301 7.65 -1.07 4.27
CA GLY A 301 7.54 0.13 5.08
C GLY A 301 6.60 -0.05 6.28
N PRO A 302 6.47 0.96 7.16
CA PRO A 302 5.61 0.86 8.34
C PRO A 302 4.13 0.71 7.95
N ILE A 303 3.38 -0.07 8.72
CA ILE A 303 1.92 -0.23 8.56
C ILE A 303 1.26 1.14 8.76
N LYS A 304 0.48 1.57 7.77
CA LYS A 304 -0.25 2.85 7.78
C LYS A 304 -1.71 2.70 8.16
N GLU A 305 -2.31 1.56 7.81
CA GLU A 305 -3.71 1.29 8.06
C GLU A 305 -3.93 -0.21 8.23
N ILE A 306 -4.81 -0.56 9.17
CA ILE A 306 -5.25 -1.93 9.43
C ILE A 306 -6.75 -2.00 9.18
N VAL A 307 -7.18 -2.97 8.38
CA VAL A 307 -8.60 -3.16 8.02
C VAL A 307 -9.02 -4.60 8.22
N SER A 308 -10.00 -4.86 9.08
CA SER A 308 -10.54 -6.21 9.29
C SER A 308 -11.33 -6.70 8.08
N ILE A 309 -11.09 -7.97 7.69
CA ILE A 309 -11.91 -8.64 6.68
C ILE A 309 -13.24 -9.08 7.31
N SER A 310 -14.36 -8.54 6.84
CA SER A 310 -15.70 -8.82 7.36
C SER A 310 -16.52 -9.65 6.37
N ILE A 311 -16.66 -10.95 6.65
CA ILE A 311 -17.45 -11.87 5.84
C ILE A 311 -18.64 -12.31 6.69
N GLY A 312 -19.72 -11.51 6.66
CA GLY A 312 -21.01 -11.91 7.23
C GLY A 312 -21.25 -11.62 8.72
N LYS A 313 -20.28 -11.08 9.48
CA LYS A 313 -20.54 -10.33 10.71
C LYS A 313 -19.62 -9.11 10.75
N GLU A 314 -20.22 -7.93 10.82
CA GLU A 314 -19.54 -6.65 10.90
C GLU A 314 -18.81 -6.58 12.25
N LEU A 315 -17.50 -6.82 12.26
CA LEU A 315 -16.68 -6.47 13.40
C LEU A 315 -16.69 -4.95 13.47
N GLN A 316 -17.39 -4.42 14.48
CA GLN A 316 -17.51 -2.99 14.67
C GLN A 316 -16.12 -2.36 14.66
N ARG A 317 -15.99 -1.31 13.85
CA ARG A 317 -14.81 -0.44 13.77
C ARG A 317 -14.59 0.19 15.15
N LYS A 318 -13.85 -0.49 16.03
CA LYS A 318 -13.29 0.09 17.25
C LYS A 318 -11.93 0.67 16.91
N THR A 319 -11.93 1.98 16.73
CA THR A 319 -10.73 2.80 16.64
C THR A 319 -10.15 2.95 18.05
N SER A 320 -9.13 2.16 18.36
CA SER A 320 -8.06 2.44 19.31
C SER A 320 -7.06 1.30 19.16
N VAL A 321 -6.08 1.52 18.30
CA VAL A 321 -4.94 0.60 18.16
C VAL A 321 -3.98 0.98 19.28
N GLU A 322 -3.93 0.17 20.34
CA GLU A 322 -2.71 0.10 21.13
C GLU A 322 -1.70 -0.68 20.30
N HIS A 323 -0.72 0.07 19.81
CA HIS A 323 0.38 -0.46 19.02
C HIS A 323 1.20 -1.42 19.88
N SER A 324 1.08 -2.72 19.66
CA SER A 324 2.27 -3.57 19.78
C SER A 324 2.94 -3.59 18.41
N GLU A 325 3.59 -2.48 18.09
CA GLU A 325 4.68 -2.53 17.15
C GLU A 325 5.70 -3.53 17.75
N HIS A 326 6.00 -4.60 17.03
CA HIS A 326 7.40 -5.00 16.97
C HIS A 326 8.11 -3.83 16.28
N PHE A 327 8.32 -2.76 17.05
CA PHE A 327 9.17 -1.68 16.64
C PHE A 327 10.48 -2.39 16.31
N ILE A 328 10.95 -2.28 15.07
CA ILE A 328 12.38 -2.13 14.93
C ILE A 328 12.64 -0.81 15.66
N HIS A 329 12.88 -0.92 16.97
CA HIS A 329 13.16 0.23 17.79
C HIS A 329 14.45 0.77 17.22
N THR A 330 14.36 1.82 16.41
CA THR A 330 15.55 2.47 15.89
C THR A 330 15.93 3.59 16.83
N GLY A 331 17.22 3.75 17.04
CA GLY A 331 17.80 4.96 17.59
C GLY A 331 18.69 5.60 16.53
N SER A 332 18.77 6.91 16.56
CA SER A 332 19.67 7.65 15.69
C SER A 332 21.05 7.75 16.34
N ILE A 333 22.11 7.57 15.57
CA ILE A 333 23.48 7.86 15.99
C ILE A 333 23.95 9.06 15.19
N THR A 334 24.46 10.08 15.86
CA THR A 334 25.12 11.23 15.24
C THR A 334 26.60 11.19 15.55
N PHE A 335 27.39 10.85 14.55
CA PHE A 335 28.84 10.86 14.60
C PHE A 335 29.35 12.25 14.26
N TRP A 336 30.30 12.74 15.03
CA TRP A 336 30.94 14.03 14.80
C TRP A 336 32.39 14.00 15.29
N THR A 337 33.22 14.91 14.80
CA THR A 337 34.60 15.06 15.25
C THR A 337 34.93 16.54 15.41
N ASP A 338 35.82 16.88 16.33
CA ASP A 338 36.43 18.20 16.49
C ASP A 338 37.90 18.23 16.02
N ILE A 339 38.38 17.14 15.42
CA ILE A 339 39.76 17.05 14.92
C ILE A 339 39.84 17.62 13.51
N LYS A 340 40.57 18.73 13.35
CA LYS A 340 40.66 19.47 12.08
C LYS A 340 41.64 18.86 11.06
N ASP A 341 42.60 18.08 11.53
CA ASP A 341 43.76 17.67 10.73
C ASP A 341 43.82 16.18 10.37
N GLU A 342 42.75 15.41 10.53
CA GLU A 342 42.75 13.96 10.24
C GLU A 342 42.34 13.61 8.80
N GLY A 343 41.87 14.60 8.04
CA GLY A 343 41.25 14.37 6.74
C GLY A 343 39.93 13.61 6.87
N GLU A 344 39.49 12.98 5.78
CA GLU A 344 38.26 12.18 5.78
C GLU A 344 38.38 11.00 6.75
N ILE A 345 37.38 10.83 7.62
CA ILE A 345 37.30 9.72 8.57
C ILE A 345 36.17 8.80 8.14
N GLU A 346 36.50 7.55 7.82
CA GLU A 346 35.53 6.51 7.50
C GLU A 346 35.01 5.87 8.79
N VAL A 347 33.69 5.70 8.92
CA VAL A 347 33.06 5.13 10.12
C VAL A 347 32.41 3.79 9.78
N PHE A 348 32.65 2.80 10.63
CA PHE A 348 32.18 1.42 10.50
C PHE A 348 31.41 1.00 11.75
N LEU A 349 30.34 0.23 11.55
CA LEU A 349 29.62 -0.49 12.61
C LEU A 349 29.57 -1.97 12.28
N ASN A 350 30.04 -2.83 13.19
CA ASN A 350 30.16 -4.28 13.00
C ASN A 350 30.82 -4.62 11.65
N ASN A 351 31.97 -3.97 11.37
CA ASN A 351 32.75 -4.12 10.14
C ASN A 351 32.04 -3.68 8.83
N THR A 352 30.86 -3.06 8.92
CA THR A 352 30.17 -2.45 7.76
C THR A 352 30.40 -0.95 7.74
N GLN A 353 30.90 -0.40 6.62
CA GLN A 353 31.05 1.04 6.47
C GLN A 353 29.68 1.71 6.42
N ILE A 354 29.48 2.72 7.27
CA ILE A 354 28.19 3.43 7.38
C ILE A 354 28.24 4.86 6.85
N GLY A 355 29.44 5.44 6.69
CA GLY A 355 29.60 6.77 6.16
C GLY A 355 30.98 7.36 6.43
N LYS A 356 31.11 8.65 6.13
CA LYS A 356 32.35 9.42 6.20
C LYS A 356 32.09 10.73 6.93
N LEU A 357 33.08 11.18 7.70
CA LEU A 357 33.13 12.52 8.30
C LEU A 357 34.19 13.32 7.55
N ASP A 358 33.77 14.42 6.95
CA ASP A 358 34.59 15.36 6.16
C ASP A 358 34.62 16.77 6.78
N ILE A 359 33.79 17.01 7.81
CA ILE A 359 33.68 18.29 8.52
C ILE A 359 34.02 18.08 9.99
N SER A 360 34.84 18.99 10.53
CA SER A 360 35.14 19.09 11.96
C SER A 360 34.31 20.21 12.60
N PHE A 361 33.95 20.01 13.87
CA PHE A 361 33.10 20.91 14.63
C PHE A 361 33.91 21.61 15.73
N ASP A 362 33.79 22.94 15.84
CA ASP A 362 34.40 23.70 16.94
C ASP A 362 33.70 23.47 18.28
N GLN A 363 32.44 23.05 18.25
CA GLN A 363 31.61 22.78 19.43
C GLN A 363 30.77 21.52 19.20
N LYS A 364 30.42 20.85 20.29
CA LYS A 364 29.56 19.66 20.26
C LYS A 364 28.24 20.00 19.54
N PRO A 365 27.89 19.33 18.42
CA PRO A 365 26.67 19.61 17.69
C PRO A 365 25.43 19.06 18.43
N GLU A 366 24.26 19.48 17.98
CA GLU A 366 23.00 18.84 18.37
C GLU A 366 22.84 17.48 17.69
N CYS A 367 21.97 16.64 18.25
CA CYS A 367 21.68 15.36 17.65
C CYS A 367 20.92 15.53 16.32
N ARG A 368 21.21 14.67 15.34
CA ARG A 368 20.73 14.78 13.95
C ARG A 368 21.13 16.08 13.25
N ASN A 369 22.22 16.73 13.66
CA ASN A 369 22.76 17.88 12.94
C ASN A 369 23.08 17.52 11.48
N ILE A 370 22.64 18.36 10.55
CA ILE A 370 22.72 18.10 9.10
C ILE A 370 24.15 18.02 8.56
N ASN A 371 25.13 18.59 9.28
CA ASN A 371 26.53 18.60 8.88
C ASN A 371 27.32 17.44 9.52
N ALA A 372 26.66 16.62 10.35
CA ALA A 372 27.25 15.46 11.01
C ALA A 372 26.82 14.17 10.29
N LEU A 373 27.54 13.07 10.51
CA LEU A 373 27.13 11.77 9.98
C LEU A 373 26.01 11.20 10.86
N VAL A 374 24.78 11.22 10.34
CA VAL A 374 23.60 10.71 11.02
C VAL A 374 23.19 9.37 10.42
N VAL A 375 23.05 8.35 11.25
CA VAL A 375 22.56 7.04 10.83
C VAL A 375 21.48 6.53 11.78
N ASP A 376 20.43 5.94 11.24
CA ASP A 376 19.43 5.24 12.02
C ASP A 376 19.81 3.75 12.10
N LYS A 377 19.83 3.18 13.31
CA LYS A 377 20.19 1.78 13.58
C LYS A 377 19.18 1.15 14.53
N GLU A 378 19.03 -0.17 14.45
CA GLU A 378 18.19 -0.94 15.36
C GLU A 378 18.71 -0.86 16.81
N ILE A 379 17.88 -1.14 17.82
CA ILE A 379 18.36 -1.31 19.18
C ILE A 379 19.40 -2.42 19.17
N GLY A 380 20.52 -2.16 19.82
CA GLY A 380 21.53 -3.18 19.97
C GLY A 380 22.87 -2.61 20.36
N TYR A 381 23.84 -3.52 20.42
CA TYR A 381 25.23 -3.21 20.68
C TYR A 381 25.99 -3.30 19.35
N TYR A 382 26.73 -2.25 19.03
CA TYR A 382 27.52 -2.16 17.82
C TYR A 382 28.98 -1.92 18.17
N GLN A 383 29.86 -2.66 17.52
CA GLN A 383 31.30 -2.37 17.52
C GLN A 383 31.54 -1.22 16.55
N LEU A 384 32.03 -0.11 17.08
CA LEU A 384 32.45 1.07 16.34
C LEU A 384 33.92 0.92 15.96
N GLU A 385 34.23 1.21 14.72
CA GLU A 385 35.59 1.46 14.24
C GLU A 385 35.56 2.69 13.33
N ALA A 386 36.51 3.60 13.47
CA ALA A 386 36.66 4.76 12.61
C ALA A 386 38.12 4.90 12.19
N LYS A 387 38.36 5.22 10.92
CA LYS A 387 39.70 5.29 10.32
C LYS A 387 39.89 6.61 9.61
N SER A 388 40.95 7.34 9.95
CA SER A 388 41.32 8.53 9.20
C SER A 388 42.19 8.18 7.99
N LYS A 389 42.14 9.03 6.97
CA LYS A 389 43.04 8.95 5.82
C LYS A 389 44.52 9.08 6.21
N LYS A 390 44.82 9.69 7.37
CA LYS A 390 46.19 9.84 7.89
C LYS A 390 46.66 8.67 8.76
N GLY A 391 45.83 7.64 8.97
CA GLY A 391 46.21 6.40 9.63
C GLY A 391 45.79 6.28 11.10
N SER A 392 45.08 7.27 11.64
CA SER A 392 44.49 7.18 12.99
C SER A 392 43.31 6.21 13.00
N ILE A 393 43.20 5.40 14.05
CA ILE A 393 42.12 4.42 14.22
C ILE A 393 41.50 4.62 15.60
N TRP A 394 40.16 4.74 15.63
CA TRP A 394 39.36 4.79 16.84
C TRP A 394 38.44 3.60 16.89
N SER A 395 38.27 3.01 18.08
CA SER A 395 37.35 1.89 18.29
C SER A 395 36.57 2.05 19.58
N GLY A 396 35.40 1.43 19.65
CA GLY A 396 34.57 1.45 20.84
C GLY A 396 33.27 0.69 20.67
N THR A 397 32.38 0.83 21.65
CA THR A 397 31.07 0.19 21.62
C THR A 397 29.95 1.22 21.70
N ILE A 398 28.92 1.06 20.89
CA ILE A 398 27.73 1.91 20.90
C ILE A 398 26.52 1.07 21.26
N THR A 399 25.76 1.52 22.25
CA THR A 399 24.43 0.99 22.54
C THR A 399 23.37 1.92 21.98
N VAL A 400 22.54 1.40 21.08
CA VAL A 400 21.40 2.10 20.50
C VAL A 400 20.14 1.74 21.31
N LYS A 401 19.39 2.75 21.75
CA LYS A 401 18.13 2.60 22.50
C LYS A 401 16.97 3.20 21.69
N SER A 402 15.76 2.64 21.86
CA SER A 402 14.56 3.09 21.12
C SER A 402 14.36 4.60 21.24
N ASN A 403 14.06 5.27 20.12
CA ASN A 403 13.64 6.67 20.11
C ASN A 403 14.62 7.62 20.82
N THR A 404 15.89 7.21 20.94
CA THR A 404 16.95 8.05 21.44
C THR A 404 17.87 8.44 20.30
N CYS A 405 18.46 9.62 20.42
CA CYS A 405 19.53 10.05 19.55
C CYS A 405 20.83 10.09 20.34
N LYS A 406 21.78 9.23 19.96
CA LYS A 406 23.09 9.11 20.60
C LYS A 406 24.12 9.91 19.84
N LEU A 407 24.70 10.92 20.48
CA LEU A 407 25.91 11.57 19.96
C LEU A 407 27.15 10.74 20.28
N VAL A 408 27.99 10.55 19.26
CA VAL A 408 29.26 9.85 19.35
C VAL A 408 30.34 10.77 18.77
N ARG A 409 31.29 11.18 19.62
CA ARG A 409 32.47 11.93 19.20
C ARG A 409 33.51 10.92 18.70
N ILE A 410 34.04 11.13 17.50
CA ILE A 410 35.18 10.41 16.95
C ILE A 410 36.42 11.27 17.16
N GLY A 411 37.27 10.83 18.10
CA GLY A 411 38.44 11.55 18.59
C GLY A 411 38.81 11.06 19.99
N HIS A 412 39.75 11.74 20.66
CA HIS A 412 40.19 11.38 22.01
C HIS A 412 39.06 11.34 23.05
#